data_AF-A0A5A7N8G6-F1
#
_entry.id   AF-A0A5A7N8G6-F1
#
_cell.length_a   1.000
_cell.length_b   1.000
_cell.length_c   1.000
_cell.angle_alpha   90.00
_cell.angle_beta   90.00
_cell.angle_gamma   90.00
#
_symmetry.space_group_name_H-M   'P 1'
#
loop_
_entity.id
_entity.type
_entity.pdbx_description
1 polymer ?
#
loop_
_entity_poly.entity_id
_entity_poly.type
_entity_poly.pdbx_seq_one_letter_code
_entity_poly.pdbx_strand_id
1 'polypeptide(L)'
;MFGDFDFNFILFGIMPYVALTVFLVGSIARYERDPFTWKSASSQLLRRKQLIWGSILFHVGILTVFFGHLVGLFTPVWVLDALGIPYVLKQWMAVLIGGPAGIAALIGSTMLLHRRLVDPRIRVTSTLPDILIMVLIWLQLAIGLLTITQTLQHMDGVEMVRFMNWSQSVVTWNINAWVTVWMCIGCTNCISSWA
;
A
#
# COMPACT_ATOMS: atom_id res chain seq x y z
N MET A 1 23.76 -25.16 -7.00
CA MET A 1 23.56 -23.75 -7.40
C MET A 1 22.10 -23.40 -7.75
N PHE A 2 21.16 -24.35 -7.74
CA PHE A 2 19.70 -24.11 -7.95
C PHE A 2 18.84 -24.84 -6.89
N GLY A 3 19.30 -24.88 -5.63
CA GLY A 3 18.80 -25.81 -4.61
C GLY A 3 17.62 -25.32 -3.77
N ASP A 4 17.53 -24.01 -3.49
CA ASP A 4 16.55 -23.51 -2.52
C ASP A 4 15.70 -22.42 -3.14
N PHE A 5 14.68 -22.81 -3.91
CA PHE A 5 13.53 -21.92 -4.16
C PHE A 5 12.76 -21.74 -2.86
N ASP A 6 13.35 -20.99 -1.93
CA ASP A 6 12.70 -20.56 -0.71
C ASP A 6 11.46 -19.74 -1.10
N PHE A 7 10.34 -20.00 -0.41
CA PHE A 7 9.09 -19.27 -0.58
C PHE A 7 9.32 -17.74 -0.49
N ASN A 8 10.29 -17.33 0.32
CA ASN A 8 10.70 -15.93 0.47
C ASN A 8 11.32 -15.34 -0.81
N PHE A 9 12.13 -16.11 -1.53
CA PHE A 9 12.72 -15.66 -2.80
C PHE A 9 11.63 -15.43 -3.85
N ILE A 10 10.62 -16.30 -3.89
CA ILE A 10 9.49 -16.15 -4.80
C ILE A 10 8.69 -14.88 -4.48
N LEU A 11 8.34 -14.68 -3.21
CA LEU A 11 7.52 -13.54 -2.78
C LEU A 11 8.25 -12.18 -2.81
N PHE A 12 9.48 -12.09 -2.33
CA PHE A 12 10.19 -10.81 -2.16
C PHE A 12 11.23 -10.53 -3.25
N GLY A 13 11.62 -11.55 -4.00
CA GLY A 13 12.50 -11.44 -5.16
C GLY A 13 11.70 -11.34 -6.46
N ILE A 14 10.89 -12.36 -6.80
CA ILE A 14 10.29 -12.48 -8.14
C ILE A 14 8.97 -11.72 -8.29
N MET A 15 8.04 -11.90 -7.35
CA MET A 15 6.69 -11.31 -7.41
C MET A 15 6.64 -9.78 -7.63
N PRO A 16 7.49 -8.93 -7.02
CA PRO A 16 7.43 -7.49 -7.28
C PRO A 16 7.69 -7.14 -8.75
N TYR A 17 8.62 -7.83 -9.42
CA TYR A 17 8.91 -7.59 -10.84
C TYR A 17 7.77 -8.07 -11.74
N VAL A 18 7.13 -9.19 -11.40
CA VAL A 18 5.94 -9.68 -12.12
C VAL A 18 4.79 -8.69 -11.97
N ALA A 19 4.53 -8.21 -10.75
CA ALA A 19 3.49 -7.23 -10.47
C ALA A 19 3.72 -5.91 -11.22
N LEU A 20 4.95 -5.39 -11.20
CA LEU A 20 5.32 -4.19 -11.96
C LEU A 20 5.14 -4.38 -13.47
N THR A 21 5.55 -5.53 -14.00
CA THR A 21 5.41 -5.84 -15.43
C THR A 21 3.94 -5.88 -15.83
N VAL A 22 3.10 -6.59 -15.07
CA VAL A 22 1.65 -6.67 -15.33
C VAL A 22 0.99 -5.30 -15.16
N PHE A 23 1.40 -4.50 -14.18
CA PHE A 23 0.90 -3.15 -13.98
C PHE A 23 1.22 -2.24 -15.18
N LEU A 24 2.48 -2.21 -15.63
CA LEU A 24 2.89 -1.34 -16.75
C LEU A 24 2.31 -1.82 -18.08
N VAL A 25 2.54 -3.09 -18.44
CA VAL A 25 2.08 -3.65 -19.72
C VAL A 25 0.55 -3.71 -19.77
N GLY A 26 -0.11 -4.09 -18.68
CA GLY A 26 -1.57 -4.09 -18.58
C GLY A 26 -2.17 -2.70 -18.71
N SER A 27 -1.52 -1.67 -18.12
CA SER A 27 -1.97 -0.28 -18.26
C SER A 27 -1.83 0.22 -19.70
N ILE A 28 -0.69 -0.04 -20.35
CA ILE A 28 -0.45 0.34 -21.75
C ILE A 28 -1.44 -0.38 -22.67
N ALA A 29 -1.56 -1.70 -22.53
CA ALA A 29 -2.46 -2.51 -23.36
C ALA A 29 -3.93 -2.05 -23.23
N ARG A 30 -4.38 -1.70 -22.01
CA ARG A 30 -5.73 -1.17 -21.80
C ARG A 30 -5.90 0.22 -22.40
N TYR A 31 -4.89 1.08 -22.30
CA TYR A 31 -4.92 2.43 -22.86
C TYR A 31 -5.05 2.39 -24.39
N GLU A 32 -4.30 1.52 -25.06
CA GLU A 32 -4.35 1.39 -26.52
C GLU A 32 -5.59 0.64 -27.03
N ARG A 33 -5.96 -0.47 -26.37
CA ARG A 33 -7.04 -1.33 -26.86
C ARG A 33 -8.43 -0.77 -26.55
N ASP A 34 -8.64 -0.26 -25.35
CA ASP A 34 -9.98 0.04 -24.82
C ASP A 34 -10.04 1.41 -24.09
N PRO A 35 -9.72 2.53 -24.76
CA PRO A 35 -9.66 3.84 -24.12
C PRO A 35 -11.01 4.30 -23.52
N PHE A 36 -12.14 3.87 -24.10
CA PHE A 36 -13.48 4.18 -23.57
C PHE A 36 -13.77 3.56 -22.19
N THR A 37 -12.99 2.55 -21.78
CA THR A 37 -13.10 1.94 -20.45
C THR A 37 -12.27 2.69 -19.39
N TRP A 38 -11.48 3.70 -19.80
CA TRP A 38 -10.66 4.51 -18.90
C TRP A 38 -11.48 5.64 -18.30
N LYS A 39 -12.27 5.31 -17.27
CA LYS A 39 -13.16 6.26 -16.58
C LYS A 39 -13.21 5.98 -15.09
N SER A 40 -13.50 7.01 -14.29
CA SER A 40 -13.62 6.90 -12.83
C SER A 40 -14.88 6.17 -12.34
N ALA A 41 -15.81 5.81 -13.25
CA ALA A 41 -17.07 5.13 -12.96
C ALA A 41 -17.84 5.73 -11.77
N SER A 42 -18.02 7.05 -11.76
CA SER A 42 -18.65 7.78 -10.65
C SER A 42 -20.11 7.38 -10.45
N SER A 43 -20.47 7.00 -9.22
CA SER A 43 -21.85 6.75 -8.78
C SER A 43 -22.47 7.94 -8.02
N GLN A 44 -21.92 9.14 -8.21
CA GLN A 44 -22.33 10.35 -7.47
C GLN A 44 -23.78 10.77 -7.77
N LEU A 45 -24.23 10.61 -9.02
CA LEU A 45 -25.58 11.01 -9.46
C LEU A 45 -26.69 10.20 -8.78
N LEU A 46 -26.43 8.94 -8.43
CA LEU A 46 -27.41 8.06 -7.77
C LEU A 46 -27.60 8.36 -6.29
N ARG A 47 -26.55 8.83 -5.59
CA ARG A 47 -26.62 9.18 -4.16
C ARG A 47 -25.46 10.10 -3.74
N ARG A 48 -25.74 11.40 -3.63
CA ARG A 48 -24.70 12.45 -3.46
C ARG A 48 -24.18 12.60 -2.02
N LYS A 49 -25.06 12.74 -1.02
CA LYS A 49 -24.69 13.14 0.35
C LYS A 49 -23.71 12.17 1.04
N GLN A 50 -23.97 10.87 0.97
CA GLN A 50 -23.11 9.85 1.55
C GLN A 50 -21.81 9.63 0.73
N LEU A 51 -21.82 9.92 -0.58
CA LEU A 51 -20.60 9.85 -1.40
C LEU A 51 -19.58 10.89 -0.97
N ILE A 52 -20.02 12.13 -0.75
CA ILE A 52 -19.09 13.26 -0.60
C ILE A 52 -18.18 13.03 0.62
N TRP A 53 -18.77 12.73 1.78
CA TRP A 53 -17.99 12.48 3.00
C TRP A 53 -17.10 11.24 2.88
N GLY A 54 -17.64 10.11 2.42
CA GLY A 54 -16.86 8.89 2.26
C GLY A 54 -15.72 9.05 1.24
N SER A 55 -15.98 9.74 0.14
CA SER A 55 -15.00 9.99 -0.93
C SER A 55 -13.92 10.95 -0.48
N ILE A 56 -14.25 12.04 0.22
CA ILE A 56 -13.25 13.00 0.72
C ILE A 56 -12.35 12.32 1.75
N LEU A 57 -12.93 11.65 2.75
CA LEU A 57 -12.15 10.94 3.78
C LEU A 57 -11.24 9.88 3.18
N PHE A 58 -11.76 9.10 2.23
CA PHE A 58 -10.97 8.08 1.54
C PHE A 58 -9.83 8.69 0.71
N HIS A 59 -10.12 9.67 -0.16
CA HIS A 59 -9.13 10.22 -1.09
C HIS A 59 -8.08 11.06 -0.37
N VAL A 60 -8.46 11.91 0.59
CA VAL A 60 -7.49 12.70 1.35
C VAL A 60 -6.61 11.78 2.20
N GLY A 61 -7.20 10.76 2.84
CA GLY A 61 -6.44 9.78 3.60
C GLY A 61 -5.48 8.98 2.73
N ILE A 62 -5.96 8.34 1.66
CA ILE A 62 -5.13 7.50 0.79
C ILE A 62 -4.04 8.28 0.06
N LEU A 63 -4.31 9.53 -0.36
CA LEU A 63 -3.28 10.37 -1.00
C LEU A 63 -2.19 10.75 0.01
N THR A 64 -2.57 11.09 1.24
CA THR A 64 -1.61 11.39 2.30
C THR A 64 -0.74 10.16 2.62
N VAL A 65 -1.35 8.98 2.73
CA VAL A 65 -0.64 7.70 2.92
C VAL A 65 0.27 7.40 1.72
N PHE A 66 -0.22 7.57 0.50
CA PHE A 66 0.55 7.33 -0.73
C PHE A 66 1.80 8.20 -0.82
N PHE A 67 1.66 9.51 -0.64
CA PHE A 67 2.82 10.42 -0.64
C PHE A 67 3.74 10.18 0.56
N GLY A 68 3.17 9.81 1.71
CA GLY A 68 3.94 9.39 2.89
C GLY A 68 4.81 8.17 2.60
N HIS A 69 4.29 7.15 1.92
CA HIS A 69 5.05 5.98 1.49
C HIS A 69 6.07 6.32 0.40
N LEU A 70 5.67 7.13 -0.59
CA LEU A 70 6.55 7.53 -1.68
C LEU A 70 7.80 8.23 -1.14
N VAL A 71 7.61 9.26 -0.31
CA VAL A 71 8.73 10.02 0.28
C VAL A 71 9.42 9.20 1.37
N GLY A 72 8.67 8.46 2.18
CA GLY A 72 9.20 7.65 3.27
C GLY A 72 10.17 6.58 2.80
N LEU A 73 9.75 5.77 1.81
CA LEU A 73 10.47 4.57 1.35
C LEU A 73 11.51 4.87 0.27
N PHE A 74 11.22 5.78 -0.66
CA PHE A 74 12.11 6.02 -1.81
C PHE A 74 13.16 7.11 -1.57
N THR A 75 13.13 7.79 -0.42
CA THR A 75 14.25 8.67 -0.05
C THR A 75 15.46 7.79 0.35
N PRO A 76 16.61 7.88 -0.35
CA PRO A 76 17.76 7.04 -0.07
C PRO A 76 18.30 7.25 1.35
N VAL A 77 18.80 6.18 1.98
CA VAL A 77 19.35 6.25 3.35
C VAL A 77 20.52 7.23 3.44
N TRP A 78 21.41 7.23 2.44
CA TRP A 78 22.55 8.16 2.39
C TRP A 78 22.13 9.64 2.33
N VAL A 79 20.96 9.96 1.77
CA VAL A 79 20.42 11.33 1.76
C VAL A 79 19.97 11.73 3.16
N LEU A 80 19.41 10.79 3.93
CA LEU A 80 18.99 11.04 5.31
C LEU A 80 20.17 11.26 6.23
N ASP A 81 21.22 10.45 6.05
CA ASP A 81 22.46 10.57 6.79
C ASP A 81 23.15 11.91 6.47
N ALA A 82 23.18 12.30 5.19
CA ALA A 82 23.75 13.59 4.76
C ALA A 82 22.97 14.80 5.30
N LEU A 83 21.65 14.68 5.46
CA LEU A 83 20.79 15.72 6.05
C LEU A 83 20.75 15.66 7.59
N GLY A 84 21.36 14.66 8.21
CA GLY A 84 21.34 14.45 9.66
C GLY A 84 19.95 14.15 10.23
N ILE A 85 19.03 13.61 9.42
CA ILE A 85 17.66 13.29 9.86
C ILE A 85 17.68 11.93 10.56
N PRO A 86 17.36 11.85 11.87
CA PRO A 86 17.34 10.57 12.57
C PRO A 86 16.19 9.69 12.06
N TYR A 87 16.45 8.39 11.87
CA TYR A 87 15.45 7.43 11.39
C TYR A 87 14.22 7.35 12.31
N VAL A 88 14.43 7.51 13.61
CA VAL A 88 13.38 7.58 14.63
C VAL A 88 12.39 8.72 14.34
N LEU A 89 12.88 9.89 13.90
CA LEU A 89 12.01 11.01 13.54
C LEU A 89 11.13 10.67 12.34
N LYS A 90 11.68 9.99 11.33
CA LYS A 90 10.90 9.52 10.19
C LYS A 90 9.82 8.52 10.59
N GLN A 91 10.14 7.59 11.48
CA GLN A 91 9.17 6.64 12.01
C GLN A 91 8.05 7.36 12.79
N TRP A 92 8.39 8.35 13.61
CA TRP A 92 7.39 9.18 14.29
C TRP A 92 6.49 9.95 13.33
N MET A 93 7.06 10.53 12.26
CA MET A 93 6.25 11.20 11.24
C MET A 93 5.28 10.23 10.55
N ALA A 94 5.73 9.01 10.26
CA ALA A 94 4.88 7.97 9.69
C ALA A 94 3.71 7.62 10.63
N VAL A 95 3.95 7.51 11.94
CA VAL A 95 2.89 7.23 12.92
C VAL A 95 1.94 8.42 13.10
N LEU A 96 2.47 9.63 13.27
CA LEU A 96 1.68 10.82 13.60
C LEU A 96 0.91 11.39 12.42
N ILE A 97 1.42 11.26 11.20
CA ILE A 97 0.77 11.77 9.98
C ILE A 97 0.08 10.61 9.26
N GLY A 98 0.80 9.51 9.04
CA GLY A 98 0.28 8.34 8.34
C GLY A 98 -0.81 7.60 9.11
N GLY A 99 -0.70 7.49 10.44
CA GLY A 99 -1.71 6.84 11.29
C GLY A 99 -3.09 7.48 11.18
N PRO A 100 -3.25 8.79 11.51
CA PRO A 100 -4.54 9.48 11.36
C PRO A 100 -5.06 9.49 9.92
N ALA A 101 -4.17 9.65 8.93
CA ALA A 101 -4.55 9.58 7.53
C ALA A 101 -5.07 8.19 7.12
N GLY A 102 -4.43 7.12 7.60
CA GLY A 102 -4.86 5.74 7.40
C GLY A 102 -6.21 5.46 8.07
N ILE A 103 -6.44 5.96 9.29
CA ILE A 103 -7.73 5.86 9.98
C ILE A 103 -8.83 6.58 9.19
N ALA A 104 -8.57 7.80 8.71
CA ALA A 104 -9.51 8.54 7.87
C ALA A 104 -9.82 7.78 6.56
N ALA A 105 -8.80 7.19 5.92
CA ALA A 105 -8.96 6.36 4.74
C ALA A 105 -9.77 5.08 5.01
N LEU A 106 -9.55 4.42 6.16
CA LEU A 106 -10.28 3.22 6.55
C LEU A 106 -11.76 3.52 6.84
N ILE A 107 -12.04 4.63 7.54
CA ILE A 107 -13.43 5.07 7.77
C ILE A 107 -14.11 5.41 6.43
N GLY A 108 -13.43 6.16 5.55
CA GLY A 108 -13.93 6.51 4.23
C GLY A 108 -14.21 5.29 3.35
N SER A 109 -13.28 4.34 3.29
CA SER A 109 -13.44 3.09 2.53
C SER A 109 -14.55 2.21 3.11
N THR A 110 -14.66 2.09 4.44
CA THR A 110 -15.75 1.34 5.09
C THR A 110 -17.11 1.92 4.72
N MET A 111 -17.25 3.25 4.76
CA MET A 111 -18.49 3.94 4.40
C MET A 111 -18.87 3.73 2.92
N LEU A 112 -17.88 3.76 2.02
CA LEU A 112 -18.09 3.50 0.60
C LEU A 112 -18.41 2.03 0.33
N LEU A 113 -17.74 1.10 1.01
CA LEU A 113 -17.93 -0.35 0.85
C LEU A 113 -19.31 -0.76 1.35
N HIS A 114 -19.69 -0.32 2.55
CA HIS A 114 -21.02 -0.50 3.10
C HIS A 114 -22.09 0.00 2.12
N ARG A 115 -21.89 1.19 1.55
CA ARG A 115 -22.81 1.75 0.56
C ARG A 115 -22.91 0.87 -0.69
N ARG A 116 -21.80 0.33 -1.20
CA ARG A 116 -21.79 -0.48 -2.43
C ARG A 116 -22.44 -1.86 -2.24
N LEU A 117 -22.37 -2.42 -1.04
CA LEU A 117 -22.95 -3.74 -0.71
C LEU A 117 -24.42 -3.69 -0.29
N VAL A 118 -24.83 -2.63 0.41
CA VAL A 118 -26.15 -2.53 1.05
C VAL A 118 -27.17 -1.78 0.19
N ASP A 119 -26.75 -0.81 -0.63
CA ASP A 119 -27.68 -0.02 -1.44
C ASP A 119 -28.06 -0.78 -2.74
N PRO A 120 -29.34 -1.19 -2.92
CA PRO A 120 -29.75 -2.00 -4.07
C PRO A 120 -29.49 -1.30 -5.41
N ARG A 121 -29.63 0.04 -5.48
CA ARG A 121 -29.43 0.81 -6.73
C ARG A 121 -27.98 0.82 -7.17
N ILE A 122 -27.06 0.76 -6.21
CA ILE A 122 -25.62 0.83 -6.46
C ILE A 122 -25.06 -0.57 -6.70
N ARG A 123 -25.59 -1.57 -5.99
CA ARG A 123 -25.19 -2.96 -6.20
C ARG A 123 -25.51 -3.45 -7.61
N VAL A 124 -26.66 -3.06 -8.17
CA VAL A 124 -27.06 -3.41 -9.54
C VAL A 124 -26.17 -2.76 -10.61
N THR A 125 -25.61 -1.58 -10.32
CA THR A 125 -24.73 -0.84 -11.25
C THR A 125 -23.24 -1.09 -11.00
N SER A 126 -22.89 -1.86 -9.97
CA SER A 126 -21.50 -2.17 -9.63
C SER A 126 -21.05 -3.47 -10.29
N THR A 127 -19.81 -3.48 -10.78
CA THR A 127 -19.20 -4.69 -11.33
C THR A 127 -18.45 -5.45 -10.22
N LEU A 128 -18.21 -6.76 -10.42
CA LEU A 128 -17.42 -7.56 -9.49
C LEU A 128 -16.01 -6.98 -9.24
N PRO A 129 -15.26 -6.52 -10.27
CA PRO A 129 -13.98 -5.85 -10.06
C PRO A 129 -14.05 -4.62 -9.15
N ASP A 130 -15.13 -3.83 -9.21
CA ASP A 130 -15.30 -2.63 -8.37
C ASP A 130 -15.42 -2.98 -6.88
N ILE A 131 -16.08 -4.11 -6.57
CA ILE A 131 -16.23 -4.58 -5.19
C ILE A 131 -14.92 -5.21 -4.72
N LEU A 132 -14.30 -6.04 -5.57
CA LEU A 132 -13.07 -6.74 -5.24
C LEU A 132 -11.93 -5.75 -4.94
N ILE A 133 -11.72 -4.73 -5.77
CA ILE A 133 -10.67 -3.73 -5.51
C ILE A 133 -10.94 -2.94 -4.24
N MET A 134 -12.20 -2.62 -3.93
CA MET A 134 -12.56 -1.93 -2.70
C MET A 134 -12.30 -2.77 -1.45
N VAL A 135 -12.59 -4.07 -1.50
CA VAL A 135 -12.29 -5.00 -0.40
C VAL A 135 -10.78 -5.15 -0.21
N LEU A 136 -10.03 -5.29 -1.31
CA LEU A 136 -8.56 -5.39 -1.24
C LEU A 136 -7.92 -4.14 -0.64
N ILE A 137 -8.34 -2.94 -1.07
CA ILE A 137 -7.82 -1.68 -0.50
C ILE A 137 -8.22 -1.54 0.97
N TRP A 138 -9.46 -1.93 1.35
CA TRP A 138 -9.89 -1.91 2.74
C TRP A 138 -9.03 -2.84 3.61
N LEU A 139 -8.77 -4.05 3.13
CA LEU A 139 -7.91 -5.02 3.80
C LEU A 139 -6.49 -4.47 3.95
N GLN A 140 -5.92 -3.89 2.89
CA GLN A 140 -4.60 -3.26 2.92
C GLN A 140 -4.55 -2.15 3.98
N LEU A 141 -5.54 -1.24 4.01
CA LEU A 141 -5.57 -0.18 5.02
C LEU A 141 -5.69 -0.74 6.45
N ALA A 142 -6.47 -1.80 6.65
CA ALA A 142 -6.65 -2.43 7.95
C ALA A 142 -5.36 -3.10 8.46
N ILE A 143 -4.69 -3.86 7.58
CA ILE A 143 -3.39 -4.46 7.91
C ILE A 143 -2.38 -3.33 8.16
N GLY A 144 -2.39 -2.25 7.38
CA GLY A 144 -1.44 -1.15 7.49
C GLY A 144 -1.55 -0.41 8.83
N LEU A 145 -2.77 -0.23 9.32
CA LEU A 145 -2.97 0.31 10.68
C LEU A 145 -2.59 -0.68 11.78
N LEU A 146 -2.71 -1.99 11.54
CA LEU A 146 -2.26 -3.01 12.48
C LEU A 146 -0.73 -2.97 12.63
N THR A 147 0.02 -2.76 11.54
CA THR A 147 1.49 -2.69 11.57
C THR A 147 1.99 -1.56 12.47
N ILE A 148 1.27 -0.43 12.54
CA ILE A 148 1.59 0.70 13.43
C ILE A 148 1.68 0.25 14.89
N THR A 149 0.83 -0.69 15.32
CA THR A 149 0.86 -1.19 16.71
C THR A 149 2.14 -1.96 17.02
N GLN A 150 2.71 -2.65 16.02
CA GLN A 150 4.00 -3.34 16.13
C GLN A 150 5.17 -2.36 16.05
N THR A 151 5.07 -1.37 15.17
CA THR A 151 6.06 -0.28 15.04
C THR A 151 6.23 0.48 16.35
N LEU A 152 5.16 0.71 17.12
CA LEU A 152 5.22 1.34 18.43
C LEU A 152 6.03 0.53 19.46
N GLN A 153 6.18 -0.78 19.28
CA GLN A 153 7.00 -1.63 20.15
C GLN A 153 8.50 -1.54 19.82
N HIS A 154 8.85 -1.11 18.60
CA HIS A 154 10.22 -1.03 18.10
C HIS A 154 10.47 0.33 17.44
N MET A 155 10.58 1.38 18.27
CA MET A 155 10.78 2.77 17.83
C MET A 155 12.25 3.13 17.55
N ASP A 156 13.10 2.13 17.32
CA ASP A 156 14.53 2.27 17.07
C ASP A 156 14.88 2.55 15.60
N GLY A 157 13.93 2.47 14.67
CA GLY A 157 14.13 2.75 13.24
C GLY A 157 14.72 1.59 12.44
N VAL A 158 15.09 0.48 13.08
CA VAL A 158 15.82 -0.62 12.43
C VAL A 158 14.94 -1.33 11.39
N GLU A 159 13.71 -1.66 11.77
CA GLU A 159 12.75 -2.31 10.87
C GLU A 159 12.35 -1.40 9.70
N MET A 160 12.25 -0.08 9.96
CA MET A 160 11.99 0.91 8.90
C MET A 160 13.12 0.93 7.87
N VAL A 161 14.38 1.00 8.32
CA VAL A 161 15.54 1.04 7.41
C VAL A 161 15.65 -0.24 6.58
N ARG A 162 15.36 -1.41 7.17
CA ARG A 162 15.32 -2.69 6.44
C ARG A 162 14.29 -2.67 5.32
N PHE A 163 13.08 -2.20 5.61
CA PHE A 163 12.00 -2.11 4.63
C PHE A 163 12.30 -1.09 3.52
N MET A 164 12.92 0.04 3.87
CA MET A 164 13.40 1.03 2.91
C MET A 164 14.46 0.45 1.97
N ASN A 165 15.46 -0.24 2.51
CA ASN A 165 16.54 -0.84 1.72
C ASN A 165 16.01 -1.91 0.76
N TRP A 166 15.06 -2.74 1.20
CA TRP A 166 14.40 -3.70 0.32
C TRP A 166 13.65 -2.99 -0.82
N SER A 167 12.82 -2.00 -0.50
CA SER A 167 12.02 -1.25 -1.48
C SER A 167 12.90 -0.54 -2.53
N GLN A 168 13.99 0.08 -2.09
CA GLN A 168 14.97 0.74 -2.95
C GLN A 168 15.72 -0.28 -3.82
N SER A 169 16.07 -1.44 -3.27
CA SER A 169 16.74 -2.52 -4.00
C SER A 169 15.88 -3.09 -5.13
N VAL A 170 14.57 -3.25 -4.89
CA VAL A 170 13.63 -3.70 -5.93
C VAL A 170 13.57 -2.72 -7.10
N VAL A 171 13.46 -1.41 -6.82
CA VAL A 171 13.35 -0.39 -7.89
C VAL A 171 14.68 -0.11 -8.59
N THR A 172 15.81 -0.32 -7.91
CA THR A 172 17.15 -0.23 -8.50
C THR A 172 17.61 -1.52 -9.18
N TRP A 173 16.72 -2.51 -9.35
CA TRP A 173 17.00 -3.79 -10.04
C TRP A 173 18.09 -4.62 -9.37
N ASN A 174 18.24 -4.52 -8.05
CA ASN A 174 19.13 -5.38 -7.30
C ASN A 174 18.43 -6.73 -7.01
N ILE A 175 18.86 -7.76 -7.72
CA ILE A 175 18.27 -9.12 -7.66
C ILE A 175 18.42 -9.75 -6.25
N ASN A 176 19.39 -9.29 -5.45
CA ASN A 176 19.63 -9.79 -4.09
C ASN A 176 18.76 -9.10 -3.01
N ALA A 177 17.77 -8.28 -3.39
CA ALA A 177 16.86 -7.62 -2.45
C ALA A 177 16.20 -8.59 -1.45
N TRP A 178 15.95 -9.84 -1.84
CA TRP A 178 15.35 -10.84 -0.95
C TRP A 178 16.21 -11.19 0.27
N VAL A 179 17.54 -11.06 0.18
CA VAL A 179 18.48 -11.39 1.27
C VAL A 179 18.34 -10.39 2.43
N THR A 180 18.01 -9.12 2.15
CA THR A 180 17.76 -8.12 3.21
C THR A 180 16.49 -8.42 4.02
N VAL A 181 15.60 -9.27 3.51
CA VAL A 181 14.40 -9.77 4.20
C VAL A 181 14.71 -11.07 4.97
N TRP A 182 15.70 -11.85 4.53
CA TRP A 182 15.99 -13.19 5.06
C TRP A 182 16.42 -13.22 6.52
N MET A 183 17.00 -12.13 7.04
CA MET A 183 17.40 -12.02 8.45
C MET A 183 16.19 -11.99 9.45
N CYS A 184 14.95 -11.98 8.94
CA CYS A 184 13.70 -12.00 9.73
C CYS A 184 13.02 -13.38 9.87
N ILE A 185 13.34 -14.40 9.08
CA ILE A 185 12.53 -15.65 9.00
C ILE A 185 12.69 -16.56 10.25
N GLY A 186 13.56 -16.21 11.19
CA GLY A 186 13.59 -16.84 12.51
C GLY A 186 12.47 -16.40 13.46
N CYS A 187 11.68 -15.39 13.10
CA CYS A 187 10.68 -14.80 14.00
C CYS A 187 9.30 -14.74 13.32
N THR A 188 8.34 -15.48 13.88
CA THR A 188 6.95 -15.71 13.45
C THR A 188 6.07 -14.46 13.28
N ASN A 189 6.59 -13.26 13.48
CA ASN A 189 5.80 -12.03 13.61
C ASN A 189 5.87 -11.07 12.42
N CYS A 190 6.55 -11.40 11.32
CA CYS A 190 6.74 -10.42 10.24
C CYS A 190 5.60 -10.35 9.21
N ILE A 191 4.74 -11.37 9.00
CA ILE A 191 3.58 -11.23 8.07
C ILE A 191 2.63 -10.11 8.52
N SER A 192 2.62 -9.76 9.80
CA SER A 192 1.81 -8.68 10.37
C SER A 192 2.44 -7.29 10.28
N SER A 193 3.66 -7.14 9.76
CA SER A 193 4.31 -5.83 9.51
C SER A 193 4.12 -5.32 8.08
N TRP A 194 3.37 -6.04 7.24
CA TRP A 194 3.16 -5.70 5.83
C TRP A 194 1.74 -5.26 5.53
N ALA A 195 1.49 -3.96 5.67
CA ALA A 195 0.68 -3.21 4.73
C ALA A 195 0.90 -1.70 4.80
#